data_AF-A0A926UGW2-F1
#
_entry.id   AF-A0A926UGW2-F1
#
_cell.length_a   1.000
_cell.length_b   1.000
_cell.length_c   1.000
_cell.angle_alpha   90.00
_cell.angle_beta   90.00
_cell.angle_gamma   90.00
#
_symmetry.space_group_name_H-M   'P 1'
#
loop_
_entity.id
_entity.type
_entity.pdbx_description
1 polymer ?
#
loop_
_entity_poly.entity_id
_entity_poly.type
_entity_poly.pdbx_seq_one_letter_code
_entity_poly.pdbx_strand_id
1 'polypeptide(L)'
;MSYYVAPQQAENLFLRKSKNERVARYIAAQELACLVNDKSLGLRMPNGFSTKQLVEIKEENLMPKNKEEIFTAVETLVKLSDSKQKTQNLYKQSLEAHKSIGLLFEERLLVEDNFNEIKKSLKLIKDYAVALSAYKEALPEAAKAKKYLEEILELPE
;
A
#
# COMPACT_ATOMS: atom_id res chain seq x y z
N MET A 1 0.13 -0.29 23.77
CA MET A 1 0.03 0.99 24.52
C MET A 1 -1.45 1.28 24.76
N SER A 2 -1.79 2.21 25.66
CA SER A 2 -3.18 2.51 25.99
C SER A 2 -3.49 3.97 25.68
N TYR A 3 -4.56 4.19 24.94
CA TYR A 3 -5.10 5.49 24.60
C TYR A 3 -6.29 5.77 25.50
N TYR A 4 -6.49 7.01 25.90
CA TYR A 4 -7.68 7.39 26.66
C TYR A 4 -8.45 8.44 25.89
N VAL A 5 -9.77 8.35 25.93
CA VAL A 5 -10.67 9.25 25.20
C VAL A 5 -11.84 9.64 26.09
N ALA A 6 -12.26 10.91 26.01
CA ALA A 6 -13.51 11.33 26.62
C ALA A 6 -14.69 10.95 25.71
N PRO A 7 -15.77 10.34 26.23
CA PRO A 7 -16.91 9.88 25.42
C PRO A 7 -17.52 10.96 24.53
N GLN A 8 -17.44 12.22 24.95
CA GLN A 8 -18.00 13.38 24.25
C GLN A 8 -17.08 13.89 23.12
N GLN A 9 -15.87 13.36 22.98
CA GLN A 9 -14.85 13.75 22.00
C GLN A 9 -14.07 12.51 21.53
N ALA A 10 -14.79 11.60 20.88
CA ALA A 10 -14.23 10.33 20.40
C ALA A 10 -13.00 10.51 19.48
N GLU A 11 -12.90 11.67 18.83
CA GLU A 11 -11.87 12.01 17.84
C GLU A 11 -10.53 12.44 18.46
N ASN A 12 -10.52 12.87 19.73
CA ASN A 12 -9.32 13.38 20.40
C ASN A 12 -8.66 12.28 21.23
N LEU A 13 -7.74 11.53 20.61
CA LEU A 13 -6.97 10.45 21.22
C LEU A 13 -5.81 10.99 22.07
N PHE A 14 -5.86 10.74 23.39
CA PHE A 14 -4.76 11.07 24.29
C PHE A 14 -3.82 9.85 24.43
N LEU A 15 -2.69 9.88 23.70
CA LEU A 15 -1.68 8.79 23.65
C LEU A 15 -0.89 8.70 24.97
N ARG A 16 -0.88 7.56 25.69
CA ARG A 16 0.06 7.39 26.82
C ARG A 16 0.67 5.97 26.98
N LYS A 17 1.96 5.95 27.34
CA LYS A 17 2.70 4.78 27.83
C LYS A 17 2.78 4.85 29.36
N SER A 18 1.93 4.13 30.08
CA SER A 18 2.09 3.95 31.53
C SER A 18 1.79 2.50 31.92
N LYS A 19 2.62 1.93 32.81
CA LYS A 19 2.37 0.62 33.42
C LYS A 19 1.29 0.67 34.51
N ASN A 20 0.89 1.87 34.94
CA ASN A 20 -0.10 2.10 36.00
C ASN A 20 -1.29 2.89 35.45
N GLU A 21 -2.44 2.22 35.38
CA GLU A 21 -3.70 2.73 34.82
C GLU A 21 -4.19 4.01 35.52
N ARG A 22 -4.08 4.08 36.85
CA ARG A 22 -4.55 5.25 37.63
C ARG A 22 -3.76 6.51 37.28
N VAL A 23 -2.45 6.36 37.12
CA VAL A 23 -1.54 7.45 36.74
C VAL A 23 -1.82 7.88 35.29
N ALA A 24 -2.05 6.91 34.40
CA ALA A 24 -2.36 7.18 32.99
C ALA A 24 -3.66 7.99 32.83
N ARG A 25 -4.73 7.58 33.53
CA ARG A 25 -6.01 8.28 33.53
C ARG A 25 -5.92 9.67 34.16
N TYR A 26 -5.12 9.85 35.20
CA TYR A 26 -4.91 11.16 35.83
C TYR A 26 -4.25 12.14 34.87
N ILE A 27 -3.17 11.73 34.20
CA ILE A 27 -2.46 12.58 33.23
C ILE A 27 -3.35 12.91 32.03
N ALA A 28 -4.08 11.92 31.49
CA ALA A 28 -5.00 12.14 30.38
C ALA A 28 -6.12 13.14 30.75
N ALA A 29 -6.62 13.10 31.99
CA ALA A 29 -7.61 14.07 32.47
C ALA A 29 -7.02 15.49 32.64
N GLN A 30 -5.75 15.62 33.05
CA GLN A 30 -5.08 16.91 33.14
C GLN A 30 -4.90 17.55 31.75
N GLU A 31 -4.49 16.78 30.76
CA GLU A 31 -4.30 17.27 29.39
C GLU A 31 -5.62 17.69 28.75
N LEU A 32 -6.69 16.91 28.94
CA LEU A 32 -8.03 17.29 28.54
C LEU A 32 -8.47 18.60 29.21
N ALA A 33 -8.18 18.77 30.50
CA ALA A 33 -8.49 20.00 31.22
C ALA A 33 -7.73 21.22 30.65
N CYS A 34 -6.46 21.05 30.28
CA CYS A 34 -5.68 22.10 29.60
C CYS A 34 -6.32 22.48 28.26
N LEU A 35 -6.65 21.51 27.41
CA LEU A 35 -7.23 21.79 26.08
C LEU A 35 -8.61 22.49 26.16
N VAL A 36 -9.42 22.12 27.15
CA VAL A 36 -10.70 22.78 27.43
C VAL A 36 -10.48 24.22 27.93
N ASN A 37 -9.50 24.42 28.82
CA ASN A 37 -9.18 25.74 29.37
C ASN A 37 -8.60 26.69 28.31
N ASP A 38 -7.79 26.15 27.39
CA ASP A 38 -7.20 26.89 26.27
C ASP A 38 -8.20 27.13 25.13
N LYS A 39 -9.47 26.76 25.31
CA LYS A 39 -10.58 26.85 24.33
C LYS A 39 -10.35 26.10 23.02
N SER A 40 -9.29 25.29 22.95
CA SER A 40 -8.97 24.43 21.82
C SER A 40 -9.97 23.28 21.66
N LEU A 41 -10.64 22.88 22.76
CA LEU A 41 -11.81 22.02 22.74
C LEU A 41 -13.07 22.81 23.08
N GLY A 42 -14.05 22.79 22.18
CA GLY A 42 -15.39 23.40 22.37
C GLY A 42 -16.28 22.68 23.38
N LEU A 43 -15.71 22.04 24.40
CA LEU A 43 -16.46 21.31 25.42
C LEU A 43 -16.84 22.22 26.57
N ARG A 44 -18.15 22.32 26.84
CA ARG A 44 -18.63 22.77 28.16
C ARG A 44 -18.80 21.56 29.05
N MET A 45 -17.91 21.38 30.03
CA MET A 45 -18.04 20.32 31.03
C MET A 45 -18.83 20.85 32.22
N PRO A 46 -20.13 20.52 32.36
CA PRO A 46 -21.03 21.28 33.24
C PRO A 46 -20.73 21.09 34.73
N ASN A 47 -20.11 19.96 35.12
CA ASN A 47 -19.94 19.55 36.52
C ASN A 47 -18.62 18.79 36.74
N GLY A 48 -17.49 19.35 36.29
CA GLY A 48 -16.18 18.69 36.39
C GLY A 48 -16.09 17.38 35.59
N PHE A 49 -14.88 16.88 35.42
CA PHE A 49 -14.62 15.64 34.68
C PHE A 49 -13.75 14.72 35.53
N SER A 50 -14.22 13.49 35.72
CA SER A 50 -13.51 12.50 36.50
C SER A 50 -12.63 11.64 35.61
N THR A 51 -11.45 11.27 36.10
CA THR A 51 -10.56 10.27 35.48
C THR A 51 -11.23 8.92 35.21
N LYS A 52 -12.34 8.62 35.92
CA LYS A 52 -13.16 7.41 35.70
C LYS A 52 -14.03 7.47 34.44
N GLN A 53 -14.30 8.66 33.93
CA GLN A 53 -15.11 8.87 32.72
C GLN A 53 -14.29 8.74 31.43
N LEU A 54 -12.96 8.63 31.54
CA LEU A 54 -12.09 8.29 30.41
C LEU A 54 -12.28 6.83 30.00
N VAL A 55 -12.48 6.61 28.71
CA VAL A 55 -12.54 5.29 28.09
C VAL A 55 -11.13 4.91 27.65
N GLU A 56 -10.65 3.76 28.12
CA GLU A 56 -9.38 3.20 27.67
C GLU A 56 -9.59 2.48 26.34
N ILE A 57 -8.83 2.88 25.33
CA ILE A 57 -8.74 2.24 24.03
C ILE A 57 -7.35 1.59 23.96
N LYS A 58 -7.31 0.26 23.93
CA LYS A 58 -6.07 -0.46 23.66
C LYS A 58 -5.64 -0.20 22.21
N GLU A 59 -4.35 -0.08 21.97
CA GLU A 59 -3.76 0.09 20.62
C GLU A 59 -4.24 -0.97 19.61
N GLU A 60 -4.51 -2.18 20.10
CA GLU A 60 -5.11 -3.31 19.35
C GLU A 60 -6.50 -2.99 18.76
N ASN A 61 -7.21 -2.02 19.33
CA ASN A 61 -8.52 -1.54 18.85
C ASN A 61 -8.41 -0.33 17.91
N LEU A 62 -7.23 0.27 17.76
CA LEU A 62 -6.99 1.42 16.88
C LEU A 62 -6.41 1.02 15.52
N MET A 63 -5.78 -0.15 15.43
CA MET A 63 -5.39 -0.70 14.14
C MET A 63 -6.62 -1.36 13.50
N PRO A 64 -6.91 -1.10 12.21
CA PRO A 64 -7.94 -1.86 11.52
C PRO A 64 -7.56 -3.34 11.61
N LYS A 65 -8.52 -4.21 12.00
CA LYS A 65 -8.30 -5.67 12.09
C LYS A 65 -7.73 -6.25 10.79
N ASN A 66 -7.99 -5.56 9.69
CA ASN A 66 -7.64 -5.90 8.32
C ASN A 66 -6.28 -5.31 7.89
N LYS A 67 -5.46 -4.78 8.81
CA LYS A 67 -4.17 -4.15 8.49
C LYS A 67 -3.32 -5.03 7.58
N GLU A 68 -3.10 -6.29 7.94
CA GLU A 68 -2.24 -7.22 7.19
C GLU A 68 -2.75 -7.45 5.77
N GLU A 69 -4.06 -7.55 5.60
CA GLU A 69 -4.72 -7.72 4.31
C GLU A 69 -4.57 -6.47 3.43
N ILE A 70 -4.67 -5.26 4.04
CA ILE A 70 -4.40 -3.98 3.36
C ILE A 70 -2.95 -3.92 2.88
N PHE A 71 -1.98 -4.26 3.74
CA PHE A 71 -0.55 -4.29 3.35
C PHE A 71 -0.32 -5.27 2.21
N THR A 72 -0.89 -6.49 2.31
CA THR A 72 -0.77 -7.51 1.28
C THR A 72 -1.36 -7.04 -0.06
N ALA A 73 -2.53 -6.41 -0.05
CA ALA A 73 -3.16 -5.86 -1.25
C ALA A 73 -2.29 -4.79 -1.93
N VAL A 74 -1.71 -3.87 -1.14
CA VAL A 74 -0.79 -2.84 -1.66
C VAL A 74 0.46 -3.48 -2.25
N GLU A 75 1.07 -4.44 -1.57
CA GLU A 75 2.26 -5.15 -2.07
C GLU A 75 1.98 -5.88 -3.40
N THR A 76 0.82 -6.52 -3.54
CA THR A 76 0.42 -7.16 -4.79
C THR A 76 0.31 -6.16 -5.94
N LEU A 77 -0.23 -4.96 -5.68
CA LEU A 77 -0.30 -3.89 -6.69
C LEU A 77 1.10 -3.33 -7.05
N VAL A 78 2.01 -3.20 -6.08
CA VAL A 78 3.41 -2.81 -6.33
C VAL A 78 4.09 -3.84 -7.24
N LYS A 79 3.95 -5.14 -6.93
CA LYS A 79 4.50 -6.23 -7.77
C LYS A 79 3.95 -6.17 -9.20
N LEU A 80 2.65 -5.89 -9.37
CA LEU A 80 2.06 -5.71 -10.70
C LEU A 80 2.67 -4.51 -11.42
N SER A 81 2.85 -3.38 -10.74
CA SER A 81 3.46 -2.16 -11.29
C SER A 81 4.87 -2.45 -11.81
N ASP A 82 5.71 -3.08 -11.00
CA ASP A 82 7.09 -3.43 -11.38
C ASP A 82 7.13 -4.38 -12.58
N SER A 83 6.25 -5.39 -12.59
CA SER A 83 6.12 -6.33 -13.70
C SER A 83 5.68 -5.63 -15.00
N LYS A 84 4.74 -4.68 -14.89
CA LYS A 84 4.26 -3.87 -16.03
C LYS A 84 5.39 -2.98 -16.57
N GLN A 85 6.13 -2.32 -15.68
CA GLN A 85 7.24 -1.45 -16.05
C GLN A 85 8.35 -2.25 -16.76
N LYS A 86 8.73 -3.40 -16.21
CA LYS A 86 9.70 -4.31 -16.84
C LYS A 86 9.25 -4.74 -18.23
N THR A 87 7.99 -5.13 -18.38
CA THR A 87 7.40 -5.50 -19.67
C THR A 87 7.45 -4.34 -20.67
N GLN A 88 7.11 -3.12 -20.25
CA GLN A 88 7.16 -1.93 -21.11
C GLN A 88 8.59 -1.58 -21.55
N ASN A 89 9.57 -1.70 -20.65
CA ASN A 89 10.98 -1.44 -20.97
C ASN A 89 11.52 -2.42 -22.03
N LEU A 90 11.07 -3.67 -21.97
CA LEU A 90 11.46 -4.71 -22.92
C LEU A 90 10.68 -4.64 -24.24
N TYR A 91 9.45 -4.11 -24.24
CA TYR A 91 8.61 -4.00 -25.42
C TYR A 91 9.26 -3.21 -26.56
N LYS A 92 9.89 -2.06 -26.25
CA LYS A 92 10.56 -1.25 -27.28
C LYS A 92 11.74 -2.01 -27.91
N GLN A 93 12.54 -2.67 -27.07
CA GLN A 93 13.69 -3.45 -27.52
C GLN A 93 13.28 -4.68 -28.32
N SER A 94 12.18 -5.34 -27.96
CA SER A 94 11.67 -6.52 -28.67
C SER A 94 11.08 -6.16 -30.04
N LEU A 95 10.48 -4.97 -30.18
CA LEU A 95 9.96 -4.47 -31.45
C LEU A 95 11.09 -4.23 -32.46
N GLU A 96 12.21 -3.67 -32.03
CA GLU A 96 13.40 -3.50 -32.86
C GLU A 96 14.04 -4.84 -33.20
N ALA A 97 14.21 -5.71 -32.21
CA ALA A 97 14.74 -7.07 -32.38
C ALA A 97 13.92 -7.94 -33.34
N HIS A 98 12.61 -7.71 -33.44
CA HIS A 98 11.74 -8.45 -34.35
C HIS A 98 12.13 -8.27 -35.82
N LYS A 99 12.68 -7.10 -36.19
CA LYS A 99 13.12 -6.84 -37.57
C LYS A 99 14.27 -7.75 -38.00
N SER A 100 15.24 -7.97 -37.11
CA SER A 100 16.39 -8.84 -37.40
C SER A 100 16.00 -10.30 -37.56
N ILE A 101 14.89 -10.75 -36.96
CA ILE A 101 14.35 -12.10 -37.21
C ILE A 101 13.88 -12.26 -38.66
N GLY A 102 13.35 -11.20 -39.28
CA GLY A 102 12.92 -11.23 -40.68
C GLY A 102 14.02 -11.69 -41.63
N LEU A 103 15.29 -11.41 -41.31
CA LEU A 103 16.46 -11.83 -42.09
C LEU A 103 16.57 -13.36 -42.24
N LEU A 104 16.06 -14.13 -41.26
CA LEU A 104 16.06 -15.60 -41.35
C LEU A 104 15.13 -16.14 -42.44
N PHE A 105 14.17 -15.32 -42.90
CA PHE A 105 13.17 -15.70 -43.89
C PHE A 105 13.47 -15.12 -45.28
N GLU A 106 14.59 -14.41 -45.45
CA GLU A 106 15.04 -13.90 -46.73
C GLU A 106 15.82 -14.97 -47.50
N GLU A 107 15.69 -15.00 -48.84
CA GLU A 107 16.38 -15.98 -49.70
C GLU A 107 17.88 -15.68 -49.92
N ARG A 108 18.42 -14.66 -49.25
CA ARG A 108 19.84 -14.29 -49.38
C ARG A 108 20.72 -15.04 -48.39
N LEU A 109 21.98 -15.26 -48.76
CA LEU A 109 22.99 -15.78 -47.85
C LEU A 109 23.30 -14.75 -46.75
N LEU A 110 23.33 -15.23 -45.50
CA LEU A 110 23.67 -14.43 -44.34
C LEU A 110 25.14 -14.64 -43.95
N VAL A 111 25.81 -13.57 -43.51
CA VAL A 111 27.16 -13.65 -42.93
C VAL A 111 27.09 -13.91 -41.42
N GLU A 112 28.20 -14.32 -40.82
CA GLU A 112 28.28 -14.67 -39.39
C GLU A 112 27.76 -13.55 -38.46
N ASP A 113 28.05 -12.29 -38.79
CA ASP A 113 27.58 -11.13 -38.01
C ASP A 113 26.04 -11.03 -37.97
N ASN A 114 25.36 -11.37 -39.07
CA ASN A 114 23.89 -11.41 -39.10
C ASN A 114 23.37 -12.44 -38.09
N PHE A 115 23.98 -13.63 -38.03
CA PHE A 115 23.58 -14.67 -37.08
C PHE A 115 23.83 -14.25 -35.63
N ASN A 116 24.91 -13.51 -35.36
CA ASN A 116 25.19 -12.97 -34.03
C ASN A 116 24.14 -11.92 -33.60
N GLU A 117 23.72 -11.05 -34.52
CA GLU A 117 22.65 -10.08 -34.27
C GLU A 117 21.29 -10.75 -34.05
N ILE A 118 20.95 -11.75 -34.89
CA ILE A 118 19.72 -12.55 -34.76
C ILE A 118 19.66 -13.24 -33.40
N LYS A 119 20.76 -13.84 -32.94
CA LYS A 119 20.83 -14.48 -31.61
C LYS A 119 20.59 -13.49 -30.47
N LYS A 120 21.17 -12.29 -30.54
CA LYS A 120 20.92 -11.21 -29.55
C LYS A 120 19.44 -10.79 -29.56
N SER A 121 18.87 -10.62 -30.75
CA SER A 121 17.47 -10.25 -30.94
C SER A 121 16.50 -11.29 -30.39
N LEU A 122 16.74 -12.58 -30.66
CA LEU A 122 15.96 -13.69 -30.10
C LEU A 122 15.99 -13.71 -28.57
N LYS A 123 17.13 -13.38 -27.95
CA LYS A 123 17.24 -13.28 -26.49
C LYS A 123 16.34 -12.16 -25.93
N LEU A 124 16.35 -10.97 -26.56
CA LEU A 124 15.49 -9.86 -26.15
C LEU A 124 14.01 -10.21 -26.27
N ILE A 125 13.61 -10.89 -27.35
CA ILE A 125 12.23 -11.32 -27.57
C ILE A 125 11.81 -12.36 -26.53
N LYS A 126 12.67 -13.32 -26.22
CA LYS A 126 12.44 -14.30 -25.16
C LYS A 126 12.27 -13.62 -23.80
N ASP A 127 13.17 -12.69 -23.45
CA ASP A 127 13.11 -11.98 -22.17
C ASP A 127 11.84 -11.12 -22.06
N TYR A 128 11.42 -10.48 -23.16
CA TYR A 128 10.13 -9.78 -23.24
C TYR A 128 8.94 -10.74 -23.06
N ALA A 129 8.94 -11.89 -23.72
CA ALA A 129 7.86 -12.86 -23.63
C ALA A 129 7.68 -13.39 -22.20
N VAL A 130 8.80 -13.70 -21.51
CA VAL A 130 8.79 -14.12 -20.10
C VAL A 130 8.23 -13.01 -19.20
N ALA A 131 8.67 -11.76 -19.39
CA ALA A 131 8.16 -10.63 -18.61
C ALA A 131 6.66 -10.40 -18.85
N LEU A 132 6.20 -10.48 -20.11
CA LEU A 132 4.80 -10.33 -20.48
C LEU A 132 3.93 -11.45 -19.87
N SER A 133 4.41 -12.69 -19.82
CA SER A 133 3.70 -13.80 -19.18
C SER A 133 3.51 -13.53 -17.69
N ALA A 134 4.60 -13.18 -16.98
CA ALA A 134 4.56 -12.88 -15.55
C ALA A 134 3.62 -11.69 -15.23
N TYR A 135 3.61 -10.66 -16.08
CA TYR A 135 2.67 -9.55 -15.95
C TYR A 135 1.21 -10.01 -16.10
N LYS A 136 0.91 -10.82 -17.11
CA LYS A 136 -0.44 -11.34 -17.36
C LYS A 136 -0.92 -12.26 -16.25
N GLU A 137 -0.04 -13.11 -15.72
CA GLU A 137 -0.33 -14.01 -14.60
C GLU A 137 -0.64 -13.26 -13.31
N ALA A 138 -0.04 -12.08 -13.09
CA ALA A 138 -0.28 -11.25 -11.91
C ALA A 138 -1.60 -10.43 -11.98
N LEU A 139 -2.20 -10.27 -13.16
CA LEU A 139 -3.41 -9.44 -13.34
C LEU A 139 -4.61 -9.88 -12.49
N PRO A 140 -4.99 -11.18 -12.42
CA PRO A 140 -6.16 -11.60 -11.67
C PRO A 140 -6.04 -11.35 -10.17
N GLU A 141 -4.85 -11.58 -9.59
CA GLU A 141 -4.59 -11.34 -8.18
C GLU A 141 -4.59 -9.85 -7.85
N ALA A 142 -3.94 -9.05 -8.69
CA ALA A 142 -3.93 -7.60 -8.55
C ALA A 142 -5.32 -6.97 -8.73
N ALA A 143 -6.18 -7.52 -9.58
CA ALA A 143 -7.56 -7.07 -9.71
C ALA A 143 -8.37 -7.32 -8.43
N LYS A 144 -8.15 -8.45 -7.74
CA LYS A 144 -8.75 -8.72 -6.43
C LYS A 144 -8.24 -7.73 -5.37
N ALA A 145 -6.93 -7.50 -5.34
CA ALA A 145 -6.31 -6.54 -4.42
C ALA A 145 -6.84 -5.11 -4.64
N LYS A 146 -6.99 -4.68 -5.91
CA LYS A 146 -7.61 -3.40 -6.28
C LYS A 146 -9.03 -3.30 -5.71
N LYS A 147 -9.88 -4.29 -6.01
CA LYS A 147 -11.28 -4.29 -5.56
C LYS A 147 -11.40 -4.23 -4.04
N TYR A 148 -10.57 -5.01 -3.33
CA TYR A 148 -10.53 -5.00 -1.87
C TYR A 148 -10.19 -3.61 -1.30
N LEU A 149 -9.22 -2.90 -1.90
CA LEU A 149 -8.89 -1.54 -1.48
C LEU A 149 -9.99 -0.53 -1.82
N GLU A 150 -10.66 -0.68 -2.97
CA GLU A 150 -11.80 0.15 -3.36
C GLU A 150 -12.96 0.02 -2.36
N GLU A 151 -13.27 -1.20 -1.93
CA GLU A 151 -14.30 -1.49 -0.93
C GLU A 151 -13.98 -0.83 0.43
N ILE A 152 -12.72 -0.88 0.87
CA ILE A 152 -12.30 -0.28 2.14
C ILE A 152 -12.31 1.25 2.11
N LEU A 153 -11.94 1.82 0.97
CA LEU A 153 -11.83 3.26 0.79
C LEU A 153 -13.17 3.91 0.39
N GLU A 154 -14.23 3.11 0.23
CA GLU A 154 -15.54 3.55 -0.25
C GLU A 154 -15.43 4.33 -1.58
N LEU A 155 -14.48 3.93 -2.43
CA LEU A 155 -14.25 4.60 -3.72
C LEU A 155 -15.35 4.19 -4.71
N PRO A 156 -15.85 5.11 -5.54
CA PRO A 156 -16.81 4.78 -6.59
C PRO A 156 -16.16 3.87 -7.66
N GLU A 157 -16.98 2.97 -8.24
CA GLU A 157 -16.59 2.07 -9.35
C GLU A 157 -16.14 2.81 -10.63
#